data_AF-A0A4Y2GC67-F1
#
_entry.id   AF-A0A4Y2GC67-F1
#
_cell.length_a   1.000
_cell.length_b   1.000
_cell.length_c   1.000
_cell.angle_alpha   90.00
_cell.angle_beta   90.00
_cell.angle_gamma   90.00
#
_symmetry.space_group_name_H-M   'P 1'
#
loop_
_entity.id
_entity.type
_entity.pdbx_description
1 polymer ?
#
loop_
_entity_poly.entity_id
_entity_poly.type
_entity_poly.pdbx_seq_one_letter_code
_entity_poly.pdbx_strand_id
1 'polypeptide(L)'
;MLPFFHAAGHFFYAKCDHLYMQDMLNWKDRIDPIEYQKFTKDRYFTIRRTDKFWSGIWSDQTIEQSIMKTMKDSGELTRGRGITESVLTRWTS
;
A
#
# COMPACT_ATOMS: atom_id res chain seq x y z
N MET A 1 11.10 6.62 -11.79
CA MET A 1 10.75 7.57 -10.71
C MET A 1 11.98 8.33 -10.20
N LEU A 2 13.10 7.63 -9.97
CA LEU A 2 14.42 8.20 -9.68
C LEU A 2 14.79 9.58 -10.28
N PRO A 3 14.72 9.84 -11.61
CA PRO A 3 15.07 11.16 -12.15
C PRO A 3 14.14 12.28 -11.68
N PHE A 4 12.86 11.97 -11.50
CA PHE A 4 11.86 12.92 -11.02
C PHE A 4 12.06 13.29 -9.55
N PHE A 5 12.40 12.30 -8.70
CA PHE A 5 12.69 12.56 -7.29
C PHE A 5 13.93 13.42 -7.11
N HIS A 6 14.98 13.18 -7.91
CA HIS A 6 16.17 14.03 -7.92
C HIS A 6 15.86 15.45 -8.41
N ALA A 7 15.15 15.59 -9.53
CA ALA A 7 14.82 16.88 -10.10
C ALA A 7 13.90 17.72 -9.18
N ALA A 8 13.00 17.07 -8.43
CA ALA A 8 12.10 17.74 -7.48
C ALA A 8 12.75 18.02 -6.12
N GLY A 9 14.02 17.64 -5.90
CA GLY A 9 14.71 17.81 -4.61
C GLY A 9 14.24 16.87 -3.50
N HIS A 10 13.48 15.83 -3.84
CA HIS A 10 13.02 14.79 -2.91
C HIS A 10 14.11 13.73 -2.67
N PHE A 11 15.25 14.16 -2.11
CA PHE A 11 16.44 13.32 -1.98
C PHE A 11 16.22 12.08 -1.11
N PHE A 12 15.41 12.17 -0.06
CA PHE A 12 15.07 11.00 0.77
C PHE A 12 14.28 9.95 -0.03
N TYR A 13 13.29 10.37 -0.81
CA TYR A 13 12.56 9.44 -1.68
C TYR A 13 13.46 8.87 -2.77
N ALA A 14 14.33 9.67 -3.37
CA ALA A 14 15.30 9.18 -4.35
C ALA A 14 16.23 8.11 -3.76
N LYS A 15 16.71 8.31 -2.52
CA LYS A 15 17.53 7.34 -1.80
C LYS A 15 16.78 6.04 -1.51
N CYS A 16 15.54 6.14 -1.00
CA CYS A 16 14.72 4.96 -0.74
C CYS A 16 14.39 4.19 -2.02
N ASP A 17 14.06 4.89 -3.11
CA ASP A 17 13.77 4.28 -4.42
C ASP A 17 15.01 3.55 -4.96
N HIS A 18 16.22 4.09 -4.76
CA HIS A 18 17.47 3.39 -5.08
C HIS A 18 17.67 2.10 -4.28
N LEU A 19 17.49 2.15 -2.97
CA LEU A 19 17.61 0.98 -2.09
C LEU A 19 16.60 -0.10 -2.48
N TYR A 20 15.34 0.29 -2.67
CA TYR A 20 14.28 -0.61 -3.09
C TYR A 20 14.61 -1.31 -4.41
N MET A 21 15.08 -0.56 -5.43
CA MET A 21 15.45 -1.14 -6.72
C MET A 21 16.62 -2.12 -6.59
N GLN A 22 17.63 -1.81 -5.78
CA GLN A 22 18.76 -2.70 -5.55
C GLN A 22 18.35 -3.98 -4.82
N ASP A 23 17.46 -3.87 -3.83
CA ASP A 23 16.91 -5.03 -3.14
C ASP A 23 16.07 -5.88 -4.08
N MET A 24 15.19 -5.29 -4.90
CA MET A 24 14.36 -6.00 -5.87
C MET A 24 15.17 -6.74 -6.93
N LEU A 25 16.32 -6.20 -7.35
CA LEU A 25 17.23 -6.90 -8.27
C LEU A 25 17.83 -8.16 -7.64
N ASN A 26 18.26 -8.07 -6.37
CA ASN A 26 18.83 -9.19 -5.63
C ASN A 26 17.77 -10.14 -5.05
N TRP A 27 16.50 -9.75 -5.08
CA TRP A 27 15.41 -10.45 -4.42
C TRP A 27 15.11 -11.80 -5.06
N LYS A 28 15.28 -11.92 -6.39
CA LYS A 28 15.06 -13.16 -7.14
C LYS A 28 15.87 -14.34 -6.58
N ASP A 29 17.09 -14.07 -6.10
CA ASP A 29 17.99 -15.10 -5.59
C ASP A 29 17.77 -15.39 -4.09
N ARG A 30 16.94 -14.60 -3.40
CA ARG A 30 16.69 -14.69 -1.96
C ARG A 30 15.33 -15.26 -1.59
N ILE A 31 14.34 -15.18 -2.49
CA ILE A 31 12.97 -15.65 -2.24
C ILE A 31 12.69 -16.97 -2.96
N ASP A 32 11.70 -17.71 -2.48
CA ASP A 32 11.17 -18.88 -3.15
C ASP A 32 10.71 -18.54 -4.59
N PRO A 33 11.08 -19.35 -5.61
CA PRO A 33 10.71 -19.08 -7.00
C PRO A 33 9.20 -19.00 -7.26
N ILE A 34 8.39 -19.74 -6.49
CA ILE A 34 6.93 -19.74 -6.65
C ILE A 34 6.37 -18.41 -6.15
N GLU A 35 6.84 -17.93 -5.00
CA GLU A 35 6.43 -16.62 -4.47
C GLU A 35 6.88 -15.48 -5.38
N TYR A 36 8.10 -15.54 -5.92
CA TYR A 36 8.60 -14.58 -6.90
C TYR A 36 7.68 -14.50 -8.13
N GLN A 37 7.23 -15.66 -8.65
CA GLN A 37 6.32 -15.73 -9.78
C GLN A 37 4.95 -15.14 -9.45
N LYS A 38 4.37 -15.51 -8.31
CA LYS A 38 3.07 -14.98 -7.86
C LYS A 38 3.10 -13.46 -7.72
N PHE A 39 4.21 -12.93 -7.20
CA PHE A 39 4.40 -11.50 -7.07
C PHE A 39 4.55 -10.82 -8.43
N THR A 40 5.49 -11.27 -9.26
CA THR A 40 5.87 -10.55 -10.50
C THR A 40 4.90 -10.77 -11.66
N LYS A 41 4.49 -12.01 -11.91
CA LYS A 41 3.64 -12.37 -13.07
C LYS A 41 2.17 -12.35 -12.73
N ASP A 42 1.81 -12.96 -11.61
CA ASP A 42 0.40 -13.14 -11.24
C ASP A 42 -0.15 -11.91 -10.50
N ARG A 43 0.74 -10.97 -10.11
CA ARG A 43 0.42 -9.65 -9.54
C ARG A 43 -0.39 -9.74 -8.24
N TYR A 44 -0.10 -10.75 -7.40
CA TYR A 44 -0.83 -11.00 -6.15
C TYR A 44 -0.71 -9.88 -5.11
N PHE A 45 0.20 -8.93 -5.33
CA PHE A 45 0.32 -7.73 -4.51
C PHE A 45 -0.67 -6.62 -4.92
N THR A 46 -1.26 -6.67 -6.12
CA THR A 46 -2.16 -5.60 -6.59
C THR A 46 -3.62 -6.02 -6.55
N ILE A 47 -4.49 -5.11 -6.11
CA ILE A 47 -5.95 -5.24 -6.16
C ILE A 47 -6.47 -4.32 -7.26
N ARG A 48 -7.28 -4.90 -8.16
CA ARG A 48 -7.89 -4.17 -9.27
C ARG A 48 -9.32 -3.79 -8.92
N ARG A 49 -9.61 -2.50 -8.76
CA ARG A 49 -10.96 -1.99 -8.46
C ARG A 49 -11.79 -1.63 -9.70
N THR A 50 -11.15 -1.46 -10.84
CA THR A 50 -11.80 -1.12 -12.12
C THR A 50 -11.15 -1.89 -13.25
N ASP A 51 -11.87 -2.19 -14.32
CA ASP A 51 -11.36 -3.00 -15.44
C ASP A 51 -10.42 -2.24 -16.40
N LYS A 52 -9.85 -1.12 -15.95
CA LYS A 52 -8.87 -0.36 -16.74
C LYS A 52 -7.53 -1.10 -16.78
N PHE A 53 -6.77 -0.86 -17.85
CA PHE A 53 -5.48 -1.54 -18.06
C PHE A 53 -4.43 -1.25 -16.97
N TRP A 54 -4.39 0.00 -16.45
CA TRP A 54 -3.51 0.42 -15.35
C TRP A 54 -4.32 0.85 -14.13
N SER A 55 -4.89 -0.11 -13.40
CA SER A 55 -5.74 0.15 -12.22
C SER A 55 -5.43 -0.73 -11.01
N GLY A 56 -4.30 -1.46 -11.03
CA GLY A 56 -3.83 -2.21 -9.88
C GLY A 56 -3.28 -1.25 -8.82
N ILE A 57 -3.87 -1.28 -7.63
CA ILE A 57 -3.38 -0.55 -6.44
C ILE A 57 -2.77 -1.59 -5.50
N TRP A 58 -1.73 -1.22 -4.77
CA TRP A 58 -1.14 -2.12 -3.79
C TRP A 58 -2.18 -2.57 -2.74
N SER A 59 -2.11 -3.83 -2.31
CA SER A 59 -3.07 -4.41 -1.36
C SER A 59 -3.13 -3.60 -0.06
N ASP A 60 -1.97 -3.24 0.49
CA ASP A 60 -1.85 -2.43 1.71
C ASP A 60 -2.53 -1.06 1.54
N GLN A 61 -2.21 -0.34 0.48
CA GLN A 61 -2.84 0.94 0.18
C GLN A 61 -4.35 0.81 -0.05
N THR A 62 -4.82 -0.32 -0.58
CA THR A 62 -6.26 -0.60 -0.70
C THR A 62 -6.91 -0.83 0.66
N ILE A 63 -6.24 -1.55 1.56
CA ILE A 63 -6.66 -1.77 2.95
C ILE A 63 -6.73 -0.43 3.68
N GLU A 64 -5.66 0.38 3.64
CA GLU A 64 -5.63 1.70 4.23
C GLU A 64 -6.77 2.58 3.70
N GLN A 65 -6.89 2.70 2.37
CA GLN A 65 -7.94 3.53 1.77
C GLN A 65 -9.36 3.03 2.07
N SER A 66 -9.56 1.73 2.28
CA SER A 66 -10.90 1.17 2.52
C SER A 66 -11.25 1.19 4.00
N ILE A 67 -10.35 0.69 4.86
CA ILE A 67 -10.54 0.63 6.31
C ILE A 67 -10.52 2.03 6.90
N MET A 68 -9.49 2.85 6.60
CA MET A 68 -9.43 4.20 7.16
C MET A 68 -10.58 5.07 6.69
N LYS A 69 -11.06 4.87 5.44
CA LYS A 69 -12.26 5.56 4.97
C LYS A 69 -13.50 5.16 5.77
N THR A 70 -13.69 3.88 6.03
CA THR A 70 -14.85 3.41 6.81
C THR A 70 -14.78 3.90 8.27
N MET A 71 -13.58 3.95 8.85
CA MET A 71 -13.35 4.53 10.19
C MET A 71 -13.61 6.05 10.23
N LYS A 72 -13.32 6.78 9.14
CA LYS A 72 -13.55 8.22 9.02
C LYS A 72 -15.01 8.58 8.75
N ASP A 73 -15.68 7.83 7.87
CA ASP A 73 -17.01 8.17 7.35
C ASP A 73 -18.12 7.54 8.18
N SER A 74 -18.00 6.27 8.54
CA SER A 74 -19.03 5.53 9.27
C SER A 74 -18.73 5.46 10.75
N GLY A 75 -17.45 5.42 11.12
CA GLY A 75 -16.97 5.18 12.49
C GLY A 75 -16.87 6.39 13.40
N GLU A 76 -16.87 7.63 12.88
CA GLU A 76 -16.56 8.87 13.65
C GLU A 76 -15.27 8.81 14.51
N LEU A 77 -14.45 7.77 14.36
CA LEU A 77 -13.32 7.45 15.25
C LEU A 77 -12.20 8.49 15.19
N THR A 78 -12.21 9.31 14.14
CA THR A 78 -11.17 10.29 13.80
C THR A 78 -11.68 11.74 13.83
N ARG A 79 -12.98 11.97 14.03
CA ARG A 79 -13.58 13.31 14.03
C ARG A 79 -13.79 13.82 15.45
N GLY A 80 -12.71 14.22 16.12
CA GLY A 80 -12.65 15.21 17.23
C GLY A 80 -13.58 15.13 18.47
N ARG A 81 -14.65 14.32 18.48
CA ARG A 81 -15.64 14.23 19.56
C ARG A 81 -15.38 13.09 20.55
N GLY A 82 -14.20 12.45 20.44
CA GLY A 82 -13.78 11.36 21.31
C GLY A 82 -14.28 10.00 20.84
N ILE A 83 -13.45 8.99 21.03
CA ILE A 83 -13.78 7.60 20.73
C ILE A 83 -14.63 7.07 21.89
N THR A 84 -15.93 6.89 21.68
CA THR A 84 -16.83 6.28 22.68
C THR A 84 -16.78 4.76 22.60
N GLU A 85 -17.05 4.10 23.73
CA GLU A 85 -17.03 2.63 23.84
C GLU A 85 -18.04 1.96 22.90
N SER A 86 -19.18 2.61 22.63
CA SER A 86 -20.19 2.19 21.66
C SER A 86 -19.69 2.20 20.21
N VAL A 87 -18.74 3.08 19.89
CA VAL A 87 -18.11 3.12 18.56
C VAL A 87 -17.07 2.01 18.44
N LEU A 88 -16.30 1.73 19.49
CA LEU A 88 -15.29 0.65 19.51
C LEU A 88 -15.94 -0.73 19.38
N THR A 89 -17.02 -0.97 20.12
CA THR A 89 -17.74 -2.27 20.10
C THR A 89 -18.28 -2.64 18.72
N ARG A 90 -18.52 -1.65 17.85
CA ARG A 90 -18.99 -1.86 16.48
C ARG A 90 -17.91 -2.42 15.53
N TRP A 91 -16.65 -2.44 15.95
CA TRP A 91 -15.52 -2.97 15.18
C TRP A 91 -14.95 -4.28 15.74
N THR A 92 -15.36 -4.68 16.94
CA THR A 92 -14.88 -5.88 17.63
C THR A 92 -15.88 -7.04 17.66
N SER A 93 -17.12 -6.82 17.20
CA SER A 93 -18.19 -7.82 17.18
C SER A 93 -18.24 -8.64 15.89
#